data_AF-A0A165GPA5-F1
#
_entry.id   AF-A0A165GPA5-F1
#
_cell.length_a   1.000
_cell.length_b   1.000
_cell.length_c   1.000
_cell.angle_alpha   90.00
_cell.angle_beta   90.00
_cell.angle_gamma   90.00
#
_symmetry.space_group_name_H-M   'P 1'
#
loop_
_entity.id
_entity.type
_entity.pdbx_description
1 polymer ?
#
loop_
_entity_poly.entity_id
_entity_poly.type
_entity_poly.pdbx_seq_one_letter_code
_entity_poly.pdbx_strand_id
1 'polypeptide(L)'
;MYPPRPAERLPPSPSVDNLRAVLEDAPKWRGKAVGGIDTDEDEEGNPSVAWADSYLEKLFPALVSVVREHGVGDAGWKTIRWEVYDKYAYCIGGITFLKDLCEERWCDKADGWLCGRITGIEWIEERKSRFAKDYLSLLPLTDHRGRPVVGA
;
A
#
# COMPACT_ATOMS: atom_id res chain seq x y z
N MET A 1 3.42 15.56 -3.61
CA MET A 1 4.02 15.17 -4.90
C MET A 1 4.56 13.76 -4.72
N TYR A 2 4.10 12.82 -5.54
CA TYR A 2 4.47 11.40 -5.44
C TYR A 2 5.93 11.15 -5.83
N PRO A 3 6.51 10.00 -5.43
CA PRO A 3 7.79 9.59 -5.99
C PRO A 3 7.67 9.36 -7.51
N PRO A 4 8.78 9.30 -8.25
CA PRO A 4 8.71 8.94 -9.67
C PRO A 4 8.22 7.50 -9.82
N ARG A 5 7.39 7.27 -10.84
CA ARG A 5 7.00 5.93 -11.29
C ARG A 5 8.10 5.38 -12.20
N PRO A 6 8.64 4.18 -11.93
CA PRO A 6 9.55 3.51 -12.84
C PRO A 6 8.88 3.25 -14.20
N ALA A 7 9.62 3.45 -15.29
CA ALA A 7 9.10 3.27 -16.64
C ALA A 7 8.84 1.79 -16.97
N GLU A 8 9.63 0.90 -16.37
CA GLU A 8 9.58 -0.54 -16.61
C GLU A 8 9.04 -1.28 -15.39
N ARG A 9 8.29 -2.35 -15.65
CA ARG A 9 7.89 -3.31 -14.61
C ARG A 9 9.06 -4.23 -14.30
N LEU A 10 9.04 -4.82 -13.11
CA LEU A 10 10.02 -5.85 -12.79
C LEU A 10 9.87 -7.05 -13.73
N PRO A 11 10.98 -7.65 -14.18
CA PRO A 11 10.94 -8.87 -14.96
C PRO A 11 10.30 -10.01 -14.13
N PRO A 12 9.70 -11.01 -14.79
CA PRO A 12 9.20 -12.20 -14.11
C PRO A 12 10.29 -12.89 -13.28
N SER A 13 9.91 -13.34 -12.10
CA SER A 13 10.72 -14.15 -11.18
C SER A 13 9.76 -14.84 -10.21
N PRO A 14 10.17 -15.92 -9.52
CA PRO A 14 9.27 -16.63 -8.61
C PRO A 14 8.61 -15.71 -7.56
N SER A 15 9.33 -14.75 -6.96
CA SER A 15 8.75 -13.83 -6.00
C SER A 15 7.80 -12.80 -6.64
N VAL A 16 8.16 -12.28 -7.82
CA VAL A 16 7.34 -11.29 -8.54
C VAL A 16 6.06 -11.93 -9.08
N ASP A 17 6.15 -13.14 -9.62
CA ASP A 17 4.99 -13.87 -10.15
C ASP A 17 4.02 -14.26 -9.03
N ASN A 18 4.55 -14.68 -7.88
CA ASN A 18 3.74 -14.93 -6.69
C ASN A 18 3.05 -13.64 -6.19
N LEU A 19 3.75 -12.51 -6.13
CA LEU A 19 3.14 -11.23 -5.78
C LEU A 19 2.01 -10.86 -6.74
N ARG A 20 2.24 -11.01 -8.06
CA ARG A 20 1.23 -10.69 -9.07
C ARG A 20 0.01 -11.61 -8.98
N ALA A 21 0.20 -12.89 -8.68
CA ALA A 21 -0.90 -13.81 -8.42
C ALA A 21 -1.74 -13.37 -7.21
N VAL A 22 -1.11 -12.99 -6.09
CA VAL A 22 -1.81 -12.46 -4.91
C VAL A 22 -2.57 -11.17 -5.25
N LEU A 23 -1.95 -10.26 -6.00
CA LEU A 23 -2.59 -9.02 -6.44
C LEU A 23 -3.75 -9.24 -7.41
N GLU A 24 -3.75 -10.33 -8.18
CA GLU A 24 -4.86 -10.66 -9.07
C GLU A 24 -6.10 -11.12 -8.30
N ASP A 25 -5.88 -11.82 -7.19
CA ASP A 25 -6.92 -12.24 -6.24
C ASP A 25 -7.36 -11.11 -5.28
N ALA A 26 -6.92 -9.86 -5.51
CA ALA A 26 -7.23 -8.73 -4.65
C ALA A 26 -8.75 -8.51 -4.49
N PRO A 27 -9.26 -8.46 -3.24
CA PRO A 27 -10.65 -8.13 -2.96
C PRO A 27 -11.00 -6.74 -3.49
N LYS A 28 -12.17 -6.62 -4.11
CA LYS A 28 -12.68 -5.38 -4.71
C LYS A 28 -13.88 -4.87 -3.93
N TRP A 29 -13.82 -3.63 -3.49
CA TRP A 29 -14.94 -2.93 -2.90
C TRP A 29 -16.03 -2.69 -3.96
N ARG A 30 -17.27 -3.05 -3.63
CA ARG A 30 -18.44 -2.86 -4.50
C ARG A 30 -19.57 -2.14 -3.78
N GLY A 31 -19.23 -1.28 -2.82
CA GLY A 31 -20.21 -0.56 -2.00
C GLY A 31 -20.84 -1.39 -0.87
N LYS A 32 -20.32 -2.61 -0.61
CA LYS A 32 -20.78 -3.46 0.50
C LYS A 32 -19.66 -4.37 1.00
N ALA A 33 -19.71 -4.72 2.28
CA ALA A 33 -18.76 -5.65 2.90
C ALA A 33 -18.73 -6.97 2.12
N VAL A 34 -17.51 -7.42 1.80
CA VAL A 34 -17.22 -8.68 1.13
C VAL A 34 -15.99 -9.29 1.81
N GLY A 35 -15.84 -10.62 1.74
CA GLY A 35 -14.67 -11.28 2.32
C GLY A 35 -13.35 -10.69 1.79
N GLY A 36 -12.42 -10.37 2.69
CA GLY A 36 -11.15 -9.74 2.35
C GLY A 36 -11.18 -8.19 2.30
N ILE A 37 -12.31 -7.57 2.65
CA ILE A 37 -12.44 -6.12 2.84
C ILE A 37 -12.88 -5.84 4.28
N ASP A 38 -12.17 -4.93 4.94
CA ASP A 38 -12.60 -4.36 6.21
C ASP A 38 -13.24 -2.99 5.96
N THR A 39 -14.32 -2.73 6.69
CA THR A 39 -15.06 -1.47 6.67
C THR A 39 -15.14 -0.95 8.10
N ASP A 40 -14.78 0.32 8.28
CA ASP A 40 -14.92 1.03 9.55
C ASP A 40 -15.70 2.33 9.31
N GLU A 41 -16.18 2.96 10.36
CA GLU A 41 -16.93 4.21 10.30
C GLU A 41 -16.33 5.19 11.32
N ASP A 42 -16.00 6.41 10.89
CA ASP A 42 -15.55 7.43 11.83
C ASP A 42 -16.70 8.00 12.68
N GLU A 43 -16.38 8.87 13.63
CA GLU A 43 -17.39 9.48 14.53
C GLU A 43 -18.46 10.30 13.78
N GLU A 44 -18.19 10.67 12.53
CA GLU A 44 -19.07 11.47 11.66
C GLU A 44 -19.92 10.60 10.72
N GLY A 45 -19.76 9.27 10.77
CA GLY A 45 -20.49 8.34 9.93
C GLY A 45 -19.85 8.09 8.56
N ASN A 46 -18.61 8.53 8.33
CA ASN A 46 -17.95 8.35 7.05
C ASN A 46 -17.30 6.96 6.98
N PRO A 47 -17.59 6.16 5.94
CA PRO A 47 -17.02 4.83 5.83
C PRO A 47 -15.56 4.87 5.38
N SER A 48 -14.68 4.25 6.17
CA SER A 48 -13.35 3.82 5.77
C SER A 48 -13.40 2.40 5.22
N VAL A 49 -12.65 2.15 4.15
CA VAL A 49 -12.61 0.83 3.49
C VAL A 49 -11.17 0.50 3.17
N ALA A 50 -10.75 -0.70 3.54
CA ALA A 50 -9.40 -1.21 3.29
C ALA A 50 -9.41 -2.72 3.01
N TRP A 51 -8.29 -3.24 2.50
CA TRP A 51 -8.10 -4.68 2.47
C TRP A 51 -8.01 -5.23 3.89
N ALA A 52 -8.73 -6.33 4.14
CA ALA A 52 -8.75 -6.96 5.44
C ALA A 52 -7.42 -7.63 5.79
N ASP A 53 -7.17 -7.80 7.08
CA ASP A 53 -5.97 -8.47 7.61
C ASP A 53 -5.73 -9.83 6.95
N SER A 54 -6.81 -10.61 6.72
CA SER A 54 -6.74 -11.92 6.07
C SER A 54 -6.14 -11.90 4.64
N TYR A 55 -6.34 -10.82 3.90
CA TYR A 55 -5.70 -10.63 2.59
C TYR A 55 -4.28 -10.07 2.76
N LEU A 56 -4.09 -9.15 3.70
CA LEU A 56 -2.77 -8.58 4.00
C LEU A 56 -1.77 -9.65 4.48
N GLU A 57 -2.23 -10.69 5.18
CA GLU A 57 -1.42 -11.85 5.57
C GLU A 57 -0.88 -12.65 4.38
N LYS A 58 -1.49 -12.55 3.19
CA LYS A 58 -0.97 -13.15 1.95
C LYS A 58 -0.07 -12.18 1.20
N LEU A 59 -0.47 -10.90 1.16
CA LEU A 59 0.24 -9.85 0.44
C LEU A 59 1.61 -9.55 1.05
N PHE A 60 1.72 -9.37 2.37
CA PHE A 60 2.98 -8.99 3.02
C PHE A 60 4.10 -10.02 2.84
N PRO A 61 3.88 -11.33 3.03
CA PRO A 61 4.91 -12.33 2.72
C PRO A 61 5.37 -12.32 1.26
N ALA A 62 4.46 -12.08 0.31
CA ALA A 62 4.81 -11.96 -1.10
C ALA A 62 5.69 -10.72 -1.35
N LEU A 63 5.34 -9.58 -0.75
CA LEU A 63 6.15 -8.36 -0.81
C LEU A 63 7.54 -8.56 -0.19
N VAL A 64 7.62 -9.17 1.00
CA VAL A 64 8.88 -9.51 1.67
C VAL A 64 9.77 -10.35 0.77
N SER A 65 9.18 -11.33 0.07
CA SER A 65 9.92 -12.20 -0.85
C SER A 65 10.53 -11.40 -2.00
N VAL A 66 9.79 -10.48 -2.61
CA VAL A 66 10.32 -9.61 -3.67
C VAL A 66 11.43 -8.71 -3.13
N VAL A 67 11.24 -8.08 -1.96
CA VAL A 67 12.25 -7.19 -1.39
C VAL A 67 13.54 -7.94 -1.02
N ARG A 68 13.44 -9.20 -0.56
CA ARG A 68 14.60 -10.03 -0.26
C ARG A 68 15.34 -10.46 -1.52
N GLU A 69 14.63 -10.76 -2.60
CA GLU A 69 15.23 -11.21 -3.86
C GLU A 69 15.83 -10.05 -4.67
N HIS A 70 15.11 -8.93 -4.76
CA HIS A 70 15.43 -7.83 -5.67
C HIS A 70 15.85 -6.53 -4.98
N GLY A 71 15.81 -6.49 -3.65
CA GLY A 71 16.19 -5.34 -2.85
C GLY A 71 15.16 -4.21 -2.82
N VAL A 72 15.58 -3.06 -2.31
CA VAL A 72 14.72 -1.86 -2.12
C VAL A 72 14.87 -0.81 -3.23
N GLY A 73 15.70 -1.08 -4.24
CA GLY A 73 15.98 -0.15 -5.34
C GLY A 73 14.91 -0.15 -6.44
N ASP A 74 15.25 0.46 -7.58
CA ASP A 74 14.37 0.52 -8.76
C ASP A 74 14.14 -0.88 -9.36
N ALA A 75 15.07 -1.82 -9.17
CA ALA A 75 14.88 -3.21 -9.54
C ALA A 75 14.03 -4.02 -8.54
N GLY A 76 13.51 -3.42 -7.47
CA GLY A 76 12.78 -4.12 -6.41
C GLY A 76 11.62 -3.30 -5.86
N TRP A 77 11.65 -3.01 -4.56
CA TRP A 77 10.58 -2.33 -3.83
C TRP A 77 10.04 -1.06 -4.50
N LYS A 78 10.92 -0.17 -5.00
CA LYS A 78 10.49 1.11 -5.59
C LYS A 78 9.59 0.94 -6.80
N THR A 79 9.70 -0.19 -7.50
CA THR A 79 8.84 -0.55 -8.63
C THR A 79 7.58 -1.25 -8.17
N ILE A 80 7.68 -2.30 -7.35
CA ILE A 80 6.48 -3.05 -6.94
C ILE A 80 5.51 -2.26 -6.07
N ARG A 81 5.96 -1.25 -5.33
CA ARG A 81 5.04 -0.36 -4.57
C ARG A 81 4.02 0.33 -5.47
N TRP A 82 4.38 0.60 -6.73
CA TRP A 82 3.45 1.13 -7.73
C TRP A 82 2.46 0.09 -8.24
N GLU A 83 2.88 -1.18 -8.39
CA GLU A 83 1.96 -2.27 -8.74
C GLU A 83 0.90 -2.47 -7.64
N VAL A 84 1.30 -2.40 -6.36
CA VAL A 84 0.38 -2.47 -5.21
C VAL A 84 -0.53 -1.25 -5.15
N TYR A 85 0.03 -0.04 -5.31
CA TYR A 85 -0.74 1.20 -5.37
C TYR A 85 -1.83 1.14 -6.44
N ASP A 86 -1.47 0.74 -7.68
CA ASP A 86 -2.42 0.69 -8.79
C ASP A 86 -3.53 -0.32 -8.50
N LYS A 87 -3.18 -1.48 -7.94
CA LYS A 87 -4.16 -2.49 -7.58
C LYS A 87 -5.07 -2.01 -6.45
N TYR A 88 -4.53 -1.36 -5.42
CA TYR A 88 -5.33 -0.81 -4.32
C TYR A 88 -6.28 0.29 -4.81
N ALA A 89 -5.78 1.22 -5.61
CA ALA A 89 -6.57 2.32 -6.18
C ALA A 89 -7.71 1.79 -7.06
N TYR A 90 -7.46 0.72 -7.83
CA TYR A 90 -8.48 0.06 -8.65
C TYR A 90 -9.49 -0.75 -7.83
N CYS A 91 -9.06 -1.42 -6.77
CA CYS A 91 -9.91 -2.33 -5.99
C CYS A 91 -10.71 -1.63 -4.89
N ILE A 92 -10.12 -0.65 -4.21
CA ILE A 92 -10.68 0.04 -3.04
C ILE A 92 -11.10 1.46 -3.40
N GLY A 93 -10.19 2.20 -4.01
CA GLY A 93 -10.34 3.61 -4.34
C GLY A 93 -8.99 4.32 -4.27
N GLY A 94 -8.76 5.23 -5.21
CA GLY A 94 -7.55 6.05 -5.28
C GLY A 94 -7.85 7.52 -4.97
N ILE A 95 -7.27 8.40 -5.80
CA ILE A 95 -7.45 9.85 -5.71
C ILE A 95 -8.93 10.23 -5.83
N THR A 96 -9.47 10.85 -4.79
CA THR A 96 -10.85 11.34 -4.69
C THR A 96 -10.84 12.78 -4.21
N PHE A 97 -11.72 13.61 -4.77
CA PHE A 97 -11.96 14.96 -4.28
C PHE A 97 -13.04 14.91 -3.21
N LEU A 98 -12.69 15.28 -1.98
CA LEU A 98 -13.61 15.40 -0.85
C LEU A 98 -14.05 16.85 -0.74
N LYS A 99 -15.36 17.06 -0.70
CA LYS A 99 -15.99 18.35 -0.54
C LYS A 99 -16.94 18.26 0.64
N ASP A 100 -16.44 18.70 1.79
CA ASP A 100 -17.20 18.77 3.03
C ASP A 100 -17.61 20.23 3.30
N LEU A 101 -18.47 20.46 4.30
CA LEU A 101 -19.02 21.79 4.59
C LEU A 101 -17.94 22.84 4.93
N CYS A 102 -16.76 22.40 5.36
CA CYS A 102 -15.67 23.24 5.85
C CYS A 102 -14.35 23.11 5.07
N GLU A 103 -14.20 22.10 4.21
CA GLU A 103 -12.94 21.83 3.52
C GLU A 103 -13.15 21.22 2.13
N GLU A 104 -12.37 21.69 1.16
CA GLU A 104 -12.23 21.08 -0.17
C GLU A 104 -10.80 20.54 -0.28
N ARG A 105 -10.65 19.22 -0.37
CA ARG A 105 -9.33 18.58 -0.42
C ARG A 105 -9.30 17.38 -1.35
N TRP A 106 -8.12 17.17 -1.94
CA TRP A 106 -7.80 15.92 -2.62
C TRP A 106 -7.28 14.92 -1.59
N CYS A 107 -7.82 13.71 -1.59
CA CYS A 107 -7.39 12.58 -0.75
C CYS A 107 -7.03 11.40 -1.65
N ASP A 108 -6.01 10.63 -1.29
CA ASP A 108 -5.64 9.42 -2.01
C ASP A 108 -5.43 8.27 -1.03
N LYS A 109 -6.39 7.36 -0.98
CA LYS A 109 -6.35 6.21 -0.06
C LYS A 109 -5.24 5.21 -0.39
N ALA A 110 -4.64 5.28 -1.58
CA ALA A 110 -3.58 4.37 -2.00
C ALA A 110 -2.17 4.89 -1.68
N ASP A 111 -2.01 6.18 -1.33
CA ASP A 111 -0.69 6.83 -1.23
C ASP A 111 0.25 6.20 -0.20
N GLY A 112 -0.29 5.65 0.89
CA GLY A 112 0.46 4.96 1.93
C GLY A 112 1.25 3.75 1.41
N TRP A 113 0.85 3.15 0.28
CA TRP A 113 1.62 2.09 -0.37
C TRP A 113 2.91 2.58 -1.03
N LEU A 114 2.99 3.86 -1.36
CA LEU A 114 4.18 4.47 -1.96
C LEU A 114 5.25 4.81 -0.93
N CYS A 115 4.93 4.73 0.36
CA CYS A 115 5.81 5.09 1.45
C CYS A 115 6.61 3.89 1.98
N GLY A 116 7.85 4.15 2.39
CA GLY A 116 8.69 3.22 3.13
C GLY A 116 8.36 3.26 4.62
N ARG A 117 9.38 3.16 5.48
CA ARG A 117 9.20 3.43 6.91
C ARG A 117 9.05 4.94 7.12
N ILE A 118 7.98 5.37 7.79
CA ILE A 118 7.81 6.76 8.22
C ILE A 118 8.04 6.83 9.73
N THR A 119 8.88 7.76 10.20
CA THR A 119 9.13 7.98 11.63
C THR A 119 8.02 8.83 12.25
N GLY A 120 7.58 8.47 13.47
CA GLY A 120 6.69 9.32 14.28
C GLY A 120 5.26 9.40 13.77
N ILE A 121 4.86 8.49 12.88
CA ILE A 121 3.53 8.44 12.27
C ILE A 121 2.99 7.01 12.43
N GLU A 122 1.99 6.85 13.30
CA GLU A 122 1.31 5.58 13.65
C GLU A 122 0.47 4.98 12.49
N TRP A 123 0.49 5.56 11.29
CA TRP A 123 -0.40 5.15 10.17
C TRP A 123 -0.20 3.71 9.70
N ILE A 124 0.90 3.04 10.11
CA ILE A 124 1.13 1.63 9.82
C ILE A 124 0.80 0.72 11.01
N GLU A 125 0.56 1.28 12.21
CA GLU A 125 0.09 0.52 13.38
C GLU A 125 -1.36 0.02 13.21
N GLU A 126 -2.13 0.59 12.29
CA GLU A 126 -3.45 0.05 11.90
C GLU A 126 -3.37 -1.19 11.01
N ARG A 127 -2.19 -1.51 10.44
CA ARG A 127 -1.98 -2.77 9.71
C ARG A 127 -1.62 -3.87 10.71
N LYS A 128 -2.64 -4.39 11.39
CA LYS A 128 -2.55 -5.44 12.43
C LYS A 128 -1.94 -6.76 11.96
N SER A 129 -1.72 -6.94 10.65
CA SER A 129 -0.98 -8.08 10.13
C SER A 129 0.41 -8.18 10.76
N ARG A 130 0.68 -9.30 11.42
CA ARG A 130 2.01 -9.61 12.00
C ARG A 130 3.16 -9.50 10.99
N PHE A 131 2.89 -9.72 9.71
CA PHE A 131 3.87 -9.67 8.63
C PHE A 131 4.15 -8.25 8.12
N ALA A 132 3.31 -7.27 8.46
CA ALA A 132 3.58 -5.87 8.12
C ALA A 132 4.88 -5.40 8.77
N LYS A 133 5.15 -5.82 10.01
CA LYS A 133 6.38 -5.49 10.74
C LYS A 133 7.63 -5.99 10.01
N ASP A 134 7.61 -7.24 9.52
CA ASP A 134 8.71 -7.82 8.76
C ASP A 134 8.96 -7.04 7.48
N TYR A 135 7.90 -6.72 6.73
CA TYR A 135 7.99 -5.92 5.51
C TYR A 135 8.60 -4.54 5.78
N LEU A 136 8.07 -3.81 6.77
CA LEU A 136 8.57 -2.48 7.12
C LEU A 136 10.02 -2.49 7.56
N SER A 137 10.45 -3.53 8.30
CA SER A 137 11.85 -3.63 8.77
C SER A 137 12.86 -3.63 7.62
N LEU A 138 12.44 -4.06 6.43
CA LEU A 138 13.27 -4.11 5.22
C LEU A 138 13.29 -2.79 4.44
N LEU A 139 12.32 -1.90 4.65
CA LEU A 139 12.17 -0.70 3.83
C LEU A 139 13.08 0.45 4.27
N PRO A 140 13.50 1.32 3.35
CA PRO A 140 14.20 2.55 3.72
C PRO A 140 13.26 3.51 4.48
N LEU A 141 13.86 4.42 5.23
CA LEU A 141 13.13 5.56 5.80
C LEU A 141 12.71 6.52 4.68
N THR A 142 11.44 6.91 4.69
CA THR A 142 10.90 7.91 3.76
C THR A 142 10.07 8.96 4.49
N ASP A 143 9.92 10.13 3.87
CA ASP A 143 8.89 11.08 4.28
C ASP A 143 7.48 10.57 3.93
N HIS A 144 6.44 11.33 4.32
CA HIS A 144 5.03 11.06 3.98
C HIS A 144 4.73 11.13 2.47
N ARG A 145 5.75 11.35 1.63
CA ARG A 145 5.66 11.38 0.16
C ARG A 145 6.49 10.27 -0.47
N GLY A 146 6.96 9.29 0.31
CA GLY A 146 7.73 8.16 -0.20
C GLY A 146 9.12 8.53 -0.75
N ARG A 147 9.65 9.70 -0.38
CA ARG A 147 11.01 10.17 -0.74
C ARG A 147 12.01 9.78 0.36
N PRO A 148 13.23 9.35 0.02
CA PRO A 148 14.24 9.01 1.01
C PRO A 148 14.52 10.18 1.97
N VAL A 149 14.60 9.90 3.27
CA VAL A 149 15.10 10.88 4.26
C VAL A 149 16.63 10.91 4.16
N VAL A 150 17.19 12.03 3.72
CA VAL A 150 18.65 12.20 3.62
C VAL A 150 19.19 12.56 5.01
N GLY A 151 20.06 11.71 5.58
CA GLY A 151 20.74 11.97 6.85
C GLY A 151 20.33 11.10 8.05
N ALA A 152 19.77 9.91 7.81
CA ALA A 152 19.56 8.87 8.82
C ALA A 152 20.67 7.81 8.77
#